data_AF-V4K5N0-F1
#
_entry.id   AF-V4K5N0-F1
#
_cell.length_a   1.000
_cell.length_b   1.000
_cell.length_c   1.000
_cell.angle_alpha   90.00
_cell.angle_beta   90.00
_cell.angle_gamma   90.00
#
_symmetry.space_group_name_H-M   'P 1'
#
loop_
_entity.id
_entity.type
_entity.pdbx_description
1 polymer ?
#
loop_
_entity_poly.entity_id
_entity_poly.type
_entity_poly.pdbx_seq_one_letter_code
_entity_poly.pdbx_strand_id
1 'polypeptide(L)'
;MKLSGEDLRKARGFCEDELSSYILYLTLAQQERGKLAEQLRQAAEQERGHYEFWRSVVGSDCSVRPPGRAFRILYRVFGPVFTLQALERRERRAAEEYRAFRDRLPEEMRPSLDRIIADEEGHESDFLKGLEDVRVRYLGFVALGMADAITELMGVYAGFLGATMKTLVVGLAGLLVGLPAAVSMAAAAYLEARQEGHVSPGMSATATGLSTSGGPGPRATLLLTRNIVIAMTASVLWASRPSRPSTSTAQQSTASASGGSWR
;
A
#
# COMPACT_ATOMS: atom_id res chain seq x y z
N MET A 1 -9.34 2.24 -37.50
CA MET A 1 -7.96 2.75 -37.27
C MET A 1 -7.13 1.60 -36.71
N LYS A 2 -5.91 1.32 -37.21
CA LYS A 2 -5.06 0.25 -36.63
C LYS A 2 -4.24 0.84 -35.49
N LEU A 3 -4.20 0.16 -34.34
CA LEU A 3 -3.40 0.54 -33.16
C LEU A 3 -1.91 0.63 -33.52
N SER A 4 -1.20 1.62 -32.98
CA SER A 4 0.24 1.72 -33.18
C SER A 4 0.98 0.63 -32.39
N GLY A 5 2.23 0.34 -32.76
CA GLY A 5 3.06 -0.61 -32.01
C GLY A 5 3.33 -0.19 -30.56
N GLU A 6 3.24 1.12 -30.25
CA GLU A 6 3.31 1.61 -28.87
C GLU A 6 2.02 1.37 -28.11
N ASP A 7 0.87 1.59 -28.75
CA ASP A 7 -0.43 1.38 -28.14
C ASP A 7 -0.68 -0.09 -27.83
N LEU A 8 -0.24 -1.01 -28.70
CA LEU A 8 -0.27 -2.45 -28.43
C LEU A 8 0.62 -2.86 -27.24
N ARG A 9 1.77 -2.20 -27.04
CA ARG A 9 2.61 -2.45 -25.86
C ARG A 9 1.93 -1.99 -24.58
N LYS A 10 1.25 -0.84 -24.60
CA LYS A 10 0.46 -0.35 -23.45
C LYS A 10 -0.73 -1.26 -23.16
N ALA A 11 -1.50 -1.62 -24.19
CA ALA A 11 -2.62 -2.56 -24.06
C ALA A 11 -2.17 -3.92 -23.51
N ARG A 12 -0.98 -4.41 -23.90
CA ARG A 12 -0.39 -5.59 -23.29
C ARG A 12 -0.07 -5.37 -21.81
N GLY A 13 0.48 -4.22 -21.43
CA GLY A 13 0.70 -3.88 -20.02
C GLY A 13 -0.57 -3.94 -19.19
N PHE A 14 -1.66 -3.35 -19.69
CA PHE A 14 -2.98 -3.41 -19.05
C PHE A 14 -3.49 -4.84 -18.94
N CYS A 15 -3.39 -5.63 -20.01
CA CYS A 15 -3.77 -7.03 -20.01
C CYS A 15 -2.99 -7.88 -18.98
N GLU A 16 -1.67 -7.68 -18.87
CA GLU A 16 -0.85 -8.35 -17.85
C GLU A 16 -1.27 -7.93 -16.44
N ASP A 17 -1.63 -6.66 -16.25
CA ASP A 17 -2.01 -6.09 -14.97
C ASP A 17 -3.37 -6.62 -14.49
N GLU A 18 -4.39 -6.72 -15.35
CA GLU A 18 -5.71 -7.31 -15.00
C GLU A 18 -5.59 -8.80 -14.70
N LEU A 19 -4.84 -9.54 -15.51
CA LEU A 19 -4.61 -10.97 -15.25
C LEU A 19 -3.94 -11.18 -13.89
N SER A 20 -3.06 -10.27 -13.51
CA SER A 20 -2.38 -10.29 -12.23
C SER A 20 -3.32 -9.96 -11.06
N SER A 21 -4.21 -8.98 -11.23
CA SER A 21 -5.27 -8.63 -10.27
C SER A 21 -6.24 -9.81 -10.06
N TYR A 22 -6.70 -10.41 -11.16
CA TYR A 22 -7.54 -11.62 -11.13
C TYR A 22 -6.95 -12.73 -10.27
N ILE A 23 -5.69 -13.11 -10.54
CA ILE A 23 -5.00 -14.18 -9.80
C ILE A 23 -4.84 -13.80 -8.33
N LEU A 24 -4.57 -12.52 -8.03
CA LEU A 24 -4.43 -12.05 -6.65
C LEU A 24 -5.75 -12.15 -5.90
N TYR A 25 -6.85 -11.62 -6.44
CA TYR A 25 -8.17 -11.72 -5.83
C TYR A 25 -8.60 -13.16 -5.62
N LEU A 26 -8.38 -14.04 -6.61
CA LEU A 26 -8.69 -15.46 -6.49
C LEU A 26 -7.87 -16.14 -5.39
N THR A 27 -6.58 -15.80 -5.27
CA THR A 27 -5.70 -16.31 -4.21
C THR A 27 -6.20 -15.87 -2.84
N LEU A 28 -6.56 -14.59 -2.69
CA LEU A 28 -7.11 -14.05 -1.44
C LEU A 28 -8.46 -14.70 -1.09
N ALA A 29 -9.34 -14.91 -2.07
CA ALA A 29 -10.63 -15.56 -1.88
C ALA A 29 -10.51 -17.01 -1.38
N GLN A 30 -9.41 -17.70 -1.70
CA GLN A 30 -9.14 -19.05 -1.19
C GLN A 30 -8.65 -19.06 0.26
N GLN A 31 -8.04 -17.97 0.72
CA GLN A 31 -7.51 -17.83 2.09
C GLN A 31 -8.56 -17.29 3.07
N GLU A 32 -9.51 -16.49 2.59
CA GLU A 32 -10.58 -15.91 3.38
C GLU A 32 -11.82 -16.81 3.48
N ARG A 33 -12.74 -16.48 4.40
CA ARG A 33 -14.01 -17.21 4.60
C ARG A 33 -15.19 -16.24 4.73
N GLY A 34 -16.39 -16.75 4.54
CA GLY A 34 -17.63 -16.00 4.71
C GLY A 34 -17.83 -14.92 3.64
N LYS A 35 -18.42 -13.78 4.03
CA LYS A 35 -18.81 -12.71 3.11
C LYS A 35 -17.64 -12.11 2.33
N LEU A 36 -16.47 -11.97 2.96
CA LEU A 36 -15.28 -11.43 2.31
C LEU A 36 -14.77 -12.35 1.19
N ALA A 37 -14.79 -13.66 1.39
CA ALA A 37 -14.40 -14.62 0.34
C ALA A 37 -15.29 -14.51 -0.89
N GLU A 38 -16.60 -14.27 -0.70
CA GLU A 38 -17.54 -14.11 -1.81
C GLU A 38 -17.30 -12.81 -2.58
N GLN A 39 -17.09 -11.70 -1.87
CA GLN A 39 -16.76 -10.42 -2.50
C GLN A 39 -15.45 -10.49 -3.30
N LEU A 40 -14.44 -11.19 -2.78
CA LEU A 40 -13.18 -11.40 -3.49
C LEU A 40 -13.34 -12.28 -4.74
N ARG A 41 -14.25 -13.27 -4.72
CA ARG A 41 -14.57 -14.06 -5.93
C ARG A 41 -15.29 -13.23 -6.98
N GLN A 42 -16.22 -12.38 -6.55
CA GLN A 42 -16.95 -11.49 -7.44
C GLN A 42 -16.00 -10.51 -8.13
N ALA A 43 -15.09 -9.89 -7.37
CA ALA A 43 -14.06 -9.00 -7.91
C ALA A 43 -13.12 -9.75 -8.87
N ALA A 44 -12.69 -10.97 -8.52
CA ALA A 44 -11.89 -11.77 -9.44
C ALA A 44 -12.62 -12.00 -10.78
N GLU A 45 -13.92 -12.26 -10.77
CA GLU A 45 -14.67 -12.46 -12.01
C GLU A 45 -14.77 -11.18 -12.86
N GLN A 46 -14.89 -10.01 -12.23
CA GLN A 46 -14.85 -8.71 -12.91
C GLN A 46 -13.50 -8.49 -13.60
N GLU A 47 -12.40 -8.68 -12.86
CA GLU A 47 -11.03 -8.61 -13.40
C GLU A 47 -10.80 -9.59 -14.56
N ARG A 48 -11.41 -10.77 -14.51
CA ARG A 48 -11.34 -11.73 -15.63
C ARG A 48 -12.00 -11.15 -16.89
N GLY A 49 -13.13 -10.46 -16.75
CA GLY A 49 -13.78 -9.76 -17.85
C GLY A 49 -12.91 -8.64 -18.43
N HIS A 50 -12.23 -7.88 -17.58
CA HIS A 50 -11.31 -6.82 -18.00
C HIS A 50 -10.10 -7.39 -18.75
N TYR A 51 -9.54 -8.50 -18.24
CA TYR A 51 -8.50 -9.26 -18.92
C TYR A 51 -8.95 -9.75 -20.30
N GLU A 52 -10.16 -10.33 -20.41
CA GLU A 52 -10.69 -10.83 -21.67
C GLU A 52 -10.86 -9.70 -22.71
N PHE A 53 -11.30 -8.52 -22.27
CA PHE A 53 -11.36 -7.32 -23.11
C PHE A 53 -9.96 -6.95 -23.63
N TRP A 54 -8.98 -6.77 -22.75
CA TRP A 54 -7.63 -6.39 -23.18
C TRP A 54 -6.94 -7.45 -24.02
N ARG A 55 -7.20 -8.74 -23.76
CA ARG A 55 -6.77 -9.86 -24.61
C ARG A 55 -7.33 -9.73 -26.02
N SER A 56 -8.60 -9.33 -26.16
CA SER A 56 -9.22 -9.10 -27.48
C SER A 56 -8.59 -7.92 -28.22
N VAL A 57 -8.16 -6.87 -27.51
CA VAL A 57 -7.44 -5.71 -28.07
C VAL A 57 -6.04 -6.11 -28.55
N VAL A 58 -5.31 -6.91 -27.76
CA VAL A 58 -3.93 -7.31 -28.04
C VAL A 58 -3.86 -8.43 -29.09
N GLY A 59 -4.88 -9.28 -29.18
CA GLY A 59 -4.97 -10.39 -30.13
C GLY A 59 -4.08 -11.59 -29.78
N SER A 60 -3.51 -11.64 -28.57
CA SER A 60 -2.69 -12.74 -28.06
C SER A 60 -2.85 -12.90 -26.56
N ASP A 61 -2.53 -14.08 -26.03
CA ASP A 61 -2.45 -14.29 -24.58
C ASP A 61 -1.40 -13.39 -23.92
N CYS A 62 -1.74 -12.90 -22.74
CA CYS A 62 -0.89 -12.03 -21.93
C CYS A 62 -0.20 -12.85 -20.85
N SER A 63 1.03 -12.47 -20.49
CA SER A 63 1.79 -13.19 -19.49
C SER A 63 1.41 -12.72 -18.09
N VAL A 64 1.44 -13.62 -17.12
CA VAL A 64 1.29 -13.22 -15.72
C VAL A 64 2.54 -12.47 -15.30
N ARG A 65 2.42 -11.17 -15.06
CA ARG A 65 3.44 -10.43 -14.30
C ARG A 65 3.23 -10.78 -12.83
N PRO A 66 4.26 -11.03 -12.01
CA PRO A 66 4.03 -11.39 -10.61
C PRO A 66 3.98 -10.15 -9.69
N PRO A 67 2.80 -9.58 -9.36
CA PRO A 67 2.69 -8.73 -8.16
C PRO A 67 2.76 -9.57 -6.87
N GLY A 68 2.77 -10.90 -7.00
CA GLY A 68 2.52 -11.86 -5.93
C GLY A 68 3.56 -11.93 -4.81
N ARG A 69 4.75 -11.33 -4.92
CA ARG A 69 5.68 -11.30 -3.76
C ARG A 69 5.40 -10.12 -2.85
N ALA A 70 5.28 -8.92 -3.40
CA ALA A 70 5.04 -7.70 -2.61
C ALA A 70 3.66 -7.74 -1.95
N PHE A 71 2.61 -8.10 -2.70
CA PHE A 71 1.26 -8.21 -2.14
C PHE A 71 1.11 -9.35 -1.15
N ARG A 72 1.84 -10.46 -1.33
CA ARG A 72 1.84 -11.55 -0.34
C ARG A 72 2.54 -11.17 0.96
N ILE A 73 3.62 -10.38 0.88
CA ILE A 73 4.25 -9.79 2.08
C ILE A 73 3.26 -8.82 2.74
N LEU A 74 2.64 -7.93 1.96
CA LEU A 74 1.67 -6.97 2.46
C LEU A 74 0.48 -7.66 3.15
N TYR A 75 -0.06 -8.71 2.55
CA TYR A 75 -1.14 -9.51 3.10
C TYR A 75 -0.74 -10.22 4.40
N ARG A 76 0.48 -10.78 4.46
CA ARG A 76 0.95 -11.46 5.68
C ARG A 76 1.28 -10.52 6.83
N VAL A 77 1.71 -9.29 6.52
CA VAL A 77 2.18 -8.30 7.51
C VAL A 77 1.03 -7.40 7.99
N PHE A 78 0.18 -6.93 7.07
CA PHE A 78 -0.87 -5.96 7.36
C PHE A 78 -2.28 -6.53 7.26
N GLY A 79 -2.46 -7.63 6.54
CA GLY A 79 -3.75 -8.31 6.41
C GLY A 79 -4.56 -7.96 5.17
N PRO A 80 -5.75 -8.58 5.04
CA PRO A 80 -6.64 -8.42 3.89
C PRO A 80 -7.01 -6.96 3.66
N VAL A 81 -7.39 -6.22 4.70
CA VAL A 81 -7.91 -4.86 4.58
C VAL A 81 -6.92 -3.90 3.93
N PHE A 82 -5.65 -3.90 4.38
CA PHE A 82 -4.61 -3.04 3.81
C PHE A 82 -4.18 -3.49 2.41
N THR A 83 -4.19 -4.80 2.17
CA THR A 83 -3.87 -5.37 0.86
C THR A 83 -4.89 -4.95 -0.18
N LEU A 84 -6.18 -5.03 0.16
CA LEU A 84 -7.27 -4.58 -0.70
C LEU A 84 -7.21 -3.08 -0.92
N GLN A 85 -6.99 -2.28 0.13
CA GLN A 85 -6.87 -0.83 -0.04
C GLN A 85 -5.68 -0.42 -0.94
N ALA A 86 -4.59 -1.18 -0.92
CA ALA A 86 -3.46 -0.95 -1.82
C ALA A 86 -3.78 -1.34 -3.27
N LEU A 87 -4.58 -2.40 -3.46
CA LEU A 87 -5.03 -2.88 -4.77
C LEU A 87 -6.01 -1.89 -5.42
N GLU A 88 -7.01 -1.43 -4.66
CA GLU A 88 -7.96 -0.37 -5.04
C GLU A 88 -7.29 0.92 -5.50
N ARG A 89 -6.22 1.33 -4.82
CA ARG A 89 -5.44 2.52 -5.22
C ARG A 89 -4.71 2.31 -6.55
N ARG A 90 -4.33 1.07 -6.87
CA ARG A 90 -3.70 0.73 -8.13
C ARG A 90 -4.74 0.71 -9.25
N GLU A 91 -5.90 0.12 -9.01
CA GLU A 91 -7.05 0.10 -9.94
C GLU A 91 -7.50 1.52 -10.31
N ARG A 92 -7.59 2.44 -9.33
CA ARG A 92 -7.88 3.85 -9.63
C ARG A 92 -6.89 4.51 -10.58
N ARG A 93 -5.60 4.20 -10.42
CA ARG A 93 -4.55 4.69 -11.34
C ARG A 93 -4.70 4.04 -12.72
N ALA A 94 -5.04 2.75 -12.78
CA ALA A 94 -5.31 2.07 -14.03
C ALA A 94 -6.50 2.72 -14.77
N ALA A 95 -7.59 3.06 -14.06
CA ALA A 95 -8.73 3.78 -14.64
C ALA A 95 -8.34 5.15 -15.25
N GLU A 96 -7.43 5.90 -14.61
CA GLU A 96 -6.87 7.14 -15.16
C GLU A 96 -6.07 6.86 -16.45
N GLU A 97 -5.27 5.80 -16.47
CA GLU A 97 -4.50 5.39 -17.65
C GLU A 97 -5.41 4.91 -18.80
N TYR A 98 -6.51 4.21 -18.47
CA TYR A 98 -7.53 3.76 -19.43
C TYR A 98 -8.24 4.93 -20.07
N ARG A 99 -8.62 5.94 -19.29
CA ARG A 99 -9.19 7.20 -19.83
C ARG A 99 -8.25 7.87 -20.81
N ALA A 100 -6.96 7.97 -20.48
CA ALA A 100 -5.96 8.54 -21.37
C ALA A 100 -5.72 7.69 -22.64
N PHE A 101 -6.03 6.39 -22.58
CA PHE A 101 -5.90 5.46 -23.69
C PHE A 101 -7.16 5.37 -24.57
N ARG A 102 -8.33 5.75 -24.05
CA ARG A 102 -9.65 5.61 -24.68
C ARG A 102 -9.70 6.11 -26.13
N ASP A 103 -9.20 7.31 -26.39
CA ASP A 103 -9.28 7.91 -27.73
C ASP A 103 -8.37 7.21 -28.76
N ARG A 104 -7.43 6.39 -28.29
CA ARG A 104 -6.52 5.60 -29.13
C ARG A 104 -7.13 4.27 -29.56
N LEU A 105 -8.18 3.80 -28.89
CA LEU A 105 -8.91 2.59 -29.26
C LEU A 105 -9.85 2.84 -30.45
N PRO A 106 -10.16 1.77 -31.23
CA PRO A 106 -11.24 1.79 -32.21
C PRO A 106 -12.56 2.22 -31.57
N GLU A 107 -13.33 3.01 -32.30
CA GLU A 107 -14.57 3.64 -31.81
C GLU A 107 -15.58 2.60 -31.31
N GLU A 108 -15.59 1.42 -31.92
CA GLU A 108 -16.46 0.30 -31.58
C GLU A 108 -16.14 -0.31 -30.21
N MET A 109 -14.90 -0.16 -29.72
CA MET A 109 -14.43 -0.73 -28.45
C MET A 109 -14.48 0.27 -27.28
N ARG A 110 -14.63 1.57 -27.58
CA ARG A 110 -14.68 2.63 -26.56
C ARG A 110 -15.83 2.45 -25.57
N PRO A 111 -17.06 2.06 -25.97
CA PRO A 111 -18.14 1.83 -25.00
C PRO A 111 -17.83 0.70 -24.01
N SER A 112 -17.10 -0.33 -24.44
CA SER A 112 -16.67 -1.41 -23.55
C SER A 112 -15.60 -0.94 -22.57
N LEU A 113 -14.65 -0.12 -23.01
CA LEU A 113 -13.66 0.48 -22.12
C LEU A 113 -14.31 1.46 -21.12
N ASP A 114 -15.32 2.21 -21.54
CA ASP A 114 -16.05 3.12 -20.64
C ASP A 114 -16.75 2.37 -19.50
N ARG A 115 -17.24 1.15 -19.78
CA ARG A 115 -17.80 0.27 -18.74
C ARG A 115 -16.72 -0.19 -17.78
N ILE A 116 -15.58 -0.66 -18.30
CA ILE A 116 -14.43 -1.07 -17.46
C ILE A 116 -13.99 0.09 -16.57
N ILE A 117 -13.82 1.30 -17.12
CA ILE A 117 -13.46 2.48 -16.32
C ILE A 117 -14.49 2.75 -15.21
N ALA A 118 -15.79 2.62 -15.51
CA ALA A 118 -16.84 2.81 -14.50
C ALA A 118 -16.82 1.70 -13.44
N ASP A 119 -16.53 0.47 -13.82
CA ASP A 119 -16.39 -0.68 -12.91
C ASP A 119 -15.20 -0.47 -11.95
N GLU A 120 -14.03 -0.10 -12.49
CA GLU A 120 -12.80 0.21 -11.72
C GLU A 120 -12.99 1.38 -10.74
N GLU A 121 -13.78 2.39 -11.11
CA GLU A 121 -14.12 3.49 -10.21
C GLU A 121 -15.17 3.11 -9.16
N GLY A 122 -16.02 2.13 -9.48
CA GLY A 122 -17.05 1.60 -8.59
C GLY A 122 -16.52 0.61 -7.55
N HIS A 123 -15.42 -0.09 -7.84
CA HIS A 123 -14.79 -1.11 -7.00
C HIS A 123 -14.55 -0.62 -5.55
N GLU A 124 -14.03 0.61 -5.40
CA GLU A 124 -13.77 1.18 -4.07
C GLU A 124 -15.05 1.20 -3.21
N SER A 125 -16.19 1.52 -3.80
CA SER A 125 -17.43 1.68 -3.05
C SER A 125 -18.02 0.36 -2.56
N ASP A 126 -17.80 -0.73 -3.28
CA ASP A 126 -18.40 -2.03 -2.99
C ASP A 126 -17.61 -2.82 -1.95
N PHE A 127 -16.28 -2.69 -1.95
CA PHE A 127 -15.45 -3.22 -0.86
C PHE A 127 -15.53 -2.38 0.41
N LEU A 128 -15.62 -1.04 0.30
CA LEU A 128 -15.75 -0.14 1.46
C LEU A 128 -17.01 -0.42 2.27
N LYS A 129 -18.17 -0.54 1.62
CA LYS A 129 -19.46 -0.75 2.30
C LYS A 129 -19.54 -2.09 3.04
N GLY A 130 -18.78 -3.10 2.60
CA GLY A 130 -18.75 -4.42 3.24
C GLY A 130 -17.77 -4.53 4.42
N LEU A 131 -16.74 -3.68 4.45
CA LEU A 131 -15.59 -3.79 5.35
C LEU A 131 -15.43 -2.60 6.31
N GLU A 132 -16.32 -1.62 6.27
CA GLU A 132 -16.24 -0.38 7.05
C GLU A 132 -16.05 -0.65 8.54
N ASP A 133 -16.86 -1.55 9.12
CA ASP A 133 -16.82 -1.87 10.55
C ASP A 133 -15.49 -2.55 10.95
N VAL A 134 -14.99 -3.47 10.10
CA VAL A 134 -13.70 -4.15 10.34
C VAL A 134 -12.52 -3.19 10.19
N ARG A 135 -12.56 -2.30 9.19
CA ARG A 135 -11.51 -1.31 8.92
C ARG A 135 -11.45 -0.27 10.03
N VAL A 136 -12.58 0.31 10.41
CA VAL A 136 -12.65 1.34 11.46
C VAL A 136 -12.14 0.75 12.78
N ARG A 137 -12.53 -0.48 13.11
CA ARG A 137 -12.08 -1.15 14.33
C ARG A 137 -10.59 -1.47 14.31
N TYR A 138 -10.07 -1.98 13.20
CA TYR A 138 -8.65 -2.29 13.07
C TYR A 138 -7.77 -1.02 13.08
N LEU A 139 -8.20 0.04 12.39
CA LEU A 139 -7.52 1.35 12.46
C LEU A 139 -7.60 1.93 13.88
N GLY A 140 -8.70 1.71 14.60
CA GLY A 140 -8.83 2.06 16.01
C GLY A 140 -7.78 1.36 16.89
N PHE A 141 -7.66 0.03 16.79
CA PHE A 141 -6.66 -0.72 17.55
C PHE A 141 -5.23 -0.31 17.22
N VAL A 142 -4.92 -0.11 15.93
CA VAL A 142 -3.58 0.31 15.51
C VAL A 142 -3.28 1.73 15.98
N ALA A 143 -4.22 2.66 15.87
CA ALA A 143 -4.03 4.05 16.30
C ALA A 143 -3.88 4.15 17.82
N LEU A 144 -4.72 3.44 18.59
CA LEU A 144 -4.63 3.38 20.04
C LEU A 144 -3.29 2.77 20.49
N GLY A 145 -2.90 1.66 19.83
CA GLY A 145 -1.63 1.00 20.13
C GLY A 145 -0.40 1.81 19.75
N MET A 146 -0.48 2.59 18.68
CA MET A 146 0.59 3.50 18.28
C MET A 146 0.70 4.70 19.21
N ALA A 147 -0.44 5.26 19.65
CA ALA A 147 -0.48 6.40 20.55
C ALA A 147 0.13 6.08 21.93
N ASP A 148 -0.23 4.93 22.51
CA ASP A 148 0.29 4.52 23.81
C ASP A 148 1.79 4.16 23.71
N ALA A 149 2.21 3.44 22.67
CA ALA A 149 3.64 3.15 22.48
C ALA A 149 4.51 4.40 22.25
N ILE A 150 4.03 5.39 21.49
CA ILE A 150 4.75 6.66 21.31
C ILE A 150 4.85 7.38 22.66
N THR A 151 3.79 7.39 23.45
CA THR A 151 3.77 8.04 24.77
C THR A 151 4.75 7.36 25.73
N GLU A 152 4.76 6.04 25.79
CA GLU A 152 5.69 5.25 26.61
C GLU A 152 7.15 5.48 26.20
N LEU A 153 7.45 5.44 24.89
CA LEU A 153 8.79 5.71 24.38
C LEU A 153 9.25 7.14 24.70
N MET A 154 8.38 8.14 24.54
CA MET A 154 8.70 9.53 24.86
C MET A 154 8.95 9.72 26.37
N GLY A 155 8.20 9.04 27.24
CA GLY A 155 8.44 9.03 28.68
C GLY A 155 9.80 8.43 29.04
N VAL A 156 10.17 7.30 28.45
CA VAL A 156 11.49 6.67 28.64
C VAL A 156 12.61 7.58 28.14
N TYR A 157 12.47 8.16 26.95
CA TYR A 157 13.45 9.08 26.41
C TYR A 157 13.61 10.33 27.28
N ALA A 158 12.51 10.94 27.74
CA ALA A 158 12.55 12.11 28.63
C ALA A 158 13.23 11.79 29.97
N GLY A 159 12.89 10.65 30.59
CA GLY A 159 13.49 10.22 31.85
C GLY A 159 14.99 9.93 31.72
N PHE A 160 15.39 9.22 30.67
CA PHE A 160 16.80 8.90 30.43
C PHE A 160 17.62 10.11 29.96
N LEU A 161 17.04 11.07 29.24
CA LEU A 161 17.70 12.35 28.92
C LEU A 161 18.04 13.17 30.17
N GLY A 162 17.18 13.12 31.20
CA GLY A 162 17.46 13.76 32.49
C GLY A 162 18.53 13.05 33.32
N ALA A 163 18.72 11.75 33.12
CA ALA A 163 19.63 10.92 33.90
C ALA A 163 21.01 10.70 33.24
N THR A 164 21.10 10.73 31.91
CA THR A 164 22.36 10.42 31.20
C THR A 164 22.45 11.10 29.83
N MET A 165 23.64 11.62 29.52
CA MET A 165 23.96 12.19 28.20
C MET A 165 24.46 11.15 27.19
N LYS A 166 24.57 9.87 27.60
CA LYS A 166 25.10 8.79 26.75
C LYS A 166 24.00 8.24 25.85
N THR A 167 24.04 8.61 24.57
CA THR A 167 23.10 8.17 23.52
C THR A 167 22.88 6.66 23.47
N LEU A 168 23.95 5.88 23.68
CA LEU A 168 23.89 4.42 23.67
C LEU A 168 23.03 3.87 24.82
N VAL A 169 23.11 4.47 26.01
CA VAL A 169 22.30 4.08 27.18
C VAL A 169 20.83 4.45 26.96
N VAL A 170 20.59 5.64 26.41
CA VAL A 170 19.24 6.11 26.07
C VAL A 170 18.59 5.24 24.97
N GLY A 171 19.35 4.86 23.95
CA GLY A 171 18.89 3.98 22.87
C GLY A 171 18.62 2.54 23.33
N LEU A 172 19.48 1.98 24.20
CA LEU A 172 19.25 0.66 24.82
C LEU A 172 18.02 0.65 25.72
N ALA A 173 17.84 1.70 26.53
CA ALA A 173 16.66 1.84 27.39
C ALA A 173 15.36 1.91 26.58
N GLY A 174 15.33 2.70 25.51
CA GLY A 174 14.19 2.77 24.58
C GLY A 174 13.89 1.42 23.91
N LEU A 175 14.91 0.63 23.59
CA LEU A 175 14.74 -0.70 22.99
C LEU A 175 14.25 -1.75 24.00
N LEU A 176 14.78 -1.71 25.22
CA LEU A 176 14.39 -2.61 26.32
C LEU A 176 12.98 -2.36 26.82
N VAL A 177 12.47 -1.12 26.74
CA VAL A 177 11.07 -0.82 27.10
C VAL A 177 10.15 -0.96 25.90
N GLY A 178 10.56 -0.50 24.72
CA GLY A 178 9.72 -0.50 23.52
C GLY A 178 9.42 -1.90 22.95
N LEU A 179 10.35 -2.86 23.04
CA LEU A 179 10.10 -4.22 22.55
C LEU A 179 9.07 -4.99 23.40
N PRO A 180 9.17 -5.04 24.74
CA PRO A 180 8.13 -5.64 25.58
C PRO A 180 6.78 -4.92 25.49
N ALA A 181 6.77 -3.59 25.40
CA ALA A 181 5.55 -2.82 25.18
C ALA A 181 4.84 -3.25 23.89
N ALA A 182 5.56 -3.32 22.77
CA ALA A 182 5.01 -3.79 21.49
C ALA A 182 4.40 -5.20 21.58
N VAL A 183 5.06 -6.11 22.31
CA VAL A 183 4.57 -7.49 22.54
C VAL A 183 3.33 -7.50 23.44
N SER A 184 3.31 -6.70 24.49
CA SER A 184 2.17 -6.57 25.42
C SER A 184 0.93 -6.03 24.70
N MET A 185 1.11 -4.99 23.89
CA MET A 185 0.02 -4.37 23.13
C MET A 185 -0.48 -5.28 22.00
N ALA A 186 0.41 -6.02 21.34
CA ALA A 186 0.02 -7.07 20.40
C ALA A 186 -0.79 -8.18 21.09
N ALA A 187 -0.41 -8.58 22.31
CA ALA A 187 -1.15 -9.56 23.09
C ALA A 187 -2.52 -9.04 23.56
N ALA A 188 -2.61 -7.77 23.96
CA ALA A 188 -3.88 -7.12 24.31
C ALA A 188 -4.83 -7.06 23.10
N ALA A 189 -4.34 -6.60 21.94
CA ALA A 189 -5.11 -6.58 20.70
C ALA A 189 -5.53 -7.99 20.23
N TYR A 190 -4.70 -9.01 20.46
CA TYR A 190 -5.06 -10.41 20.22
C TYR A 190 -6.24 -10.86 21.10
N LEU A 191 -6.17 -10.58 22.40
CA LEU A 191 -7.18 -10.99 23.36
C LEU A 191 -8.51 -10.26 23.13
N GLU A 192 -8.46 -8.97 22.82
CA GLU A 192 -9.62 -8.14 22.51
C GLU A 192 -10.31 -8.60 21.23
N ALA A 193 -9.56 -8.83 20.14
CA ALA A 193 -10.10 -9.40 18.91
C ALA A 193 -10.67 -10.81 19.09
N ARG A 194 -10.12 -11.61 20.01
CA ARG A 194 -10.64 -12.94 20.36
C ARG A 194 -11.96 -12.86 21.13
N GLN A 195 -12.15 -11.84 21.97
CA GLN A 195 -13.39 -11.63 22.72
C GLN A 195 -14.50 -11.07 21.84
N GLU A 196 -14.16 -10.18 20.90
CA GLU A 196 -15.13 -9.58 19.99
C GLU A 196 -15.58 -10.49 18.83
N GLY A 197 -14.82 -11.54 18.49
CA GLY A 197 -15.22 -12.61 17.56
C GLY A 197 -15.36 -12.22 16.07
N HIS A 198 -15.34 -10.92 15.74
CA HIS A 198 -15.54 -10.38 14.39
C HIS A 198 -14.24 -10.02 13.65
N VAL A 199 -13.09 -10.09 14.33
CA VAL A 199 -11.76 -9.79 13.76
C VAL A 199 -10.83 -10.96 14.05
N SER A 200 -9.98 -11.34 13.09
CA SER A 200 -9.05 -12.45 13.29
C SER A 200 -8.00 -12.09 14.35
N PRO A 201 -7.93 -12.81 15.50
CA PRO A 201 -7.07 -12.43 16.63
C PRO A 201 -5.59 -12.31 16.25
N GLY A 202 -5.11 -13.25 15.42
CA GLY A 202 -3.73 -13.26 14.95
C GLY A 202 -3.38 -12.02 14.12
N MET A 203 -4.33 -11.50 13.34
CA MET A 203 -4.10 -10.32 12.49
C MET A 203 -3.99 -9.05 13.33
N SER A 204 -4.92 -8.85 14.27
CA SER A 204 -4.87 -7.71 15.21
C SER A 204 -3.56 -7.67 15.99
N ALA A 205 -3.09 -8.82 16.48
CA ALA A 205 -1.80 -8.93 17.17
C ALA A 205 -0.62 -8.53 16.28
N THR A 206 -0.58 -9.04 15.05
CA THR A 206 0.51 -8.77 14.12
C THR A 206 0.55 -7.30 13.68
N ALA A 207 -0.59 -6.68 13.38
CA ALA A 207 -0.59 -5.27 12.97
C ALA A 207 -0.24 -4.32 14.11
N THR A 208 -0.73 -4.56 15.33
CA THR A 208 -0.34 -3.75 16.49
C THR A 208 1.15 -3.92 16.78
N GLY A 209 1.65 -5.16 16.81
CA GLY A 209 3.07 -5.42 17.05
C GLY A 209 3.99 -4.80 15.99
N LEU A 210 3.63 -4.90 14.70
CA LEU A 210 4.43 -4.37 13.60
C LEU A 210 4.36 -2.84 13.49
N SER A 211 3.18 -2.24 13.70
CA SER A 211 3.00 -0.79 13.75
C SER A 211 3.85 -0.17 14.87
N THR A 212 3.80 -0.76 16.06
CA THR A 212 4.59 -0.32 17.21
C THR A 212 6.10 -0.56 17.04
N SER A 213 6.47 -1.60 16.28
CA SER A 213 7.88 -1.93 15.99
C SER A 213 8.58 -1.03 14.97
N GLY A 214 7.91 0.00 14.41
CA GLY A 214 8.41 1.00 13.44
C GLY A 214 9.87 0.84 13.03
N GLY A 215 10.09 0.43 11.77
CA GLY A 215 11.34 -0.10 11.20
C GLY A 215 12.64 0.69 11.47
N PRO A 216 13.81 0.19 11.03
CA PRO A 216 15.13 0.52 11.61
C PRO A 216 15.61 1.98 11.51
N GLY A 217 14.91 2.87 10.80
CA GLY A 217 15.34 4.23 10.46
C GLY A 217 15.65 5.17 11.65
N PRO A 218 14.70 5.44 12.56
CA PRO A 218 14.93 6.36 13.67
C PRO A 218 15.83 5.77 14.77
N ARG A 219 15.85 4.44 14.93
CA ARG A 219 16.61 3.74 15.98
C ARG A 219 18.11 3.65 15.66
N ALA A 220 18.46 3.45 14.39
CA ALA A 220 19.86 3.42 13.95
C ALA A 220 20.54 4.79 14.11
N THR A 221 19.79 5.87 13.91
CA THR A 221 20.31 7.25 13.95
C THR A 221 20.79 7.64 15.36
N LEU A 222 20.10 7.19 16.40
CA LEU A 222 20.49 7.36 17.82
C LEU A 222 21.73 6.55 18.22
N LEU A 223 21.97 5.40 17.59
CA LEU A 223 23.12 4.53 17.87
C LEU A 223 24.40 4.97 17.13
N LEU A 224 24.26 5.67 16.00
CA LEU A 224 25.38 6.07 15.14
C LEU A 224 26.05 7.40 15.56
N THR A 225 25.43 8.19 16.43
CA THR A 225 25.94 9.52 16.81
C THR A 225 26.35 9.61 18.28
N ARG A 226 27.53 10.18 18.52
CA ARG A 226 28.11 10.36 19.87
C ARG A 226 27.48 11.53 20.64
N ASN A 227 26.73 12.39 19.96
CA ASN A 227 26.10 13.58 20.51
C ASN A 227 24.57 13.49 20.39
N ILE A 228 23.89 13.49 21.55
CA ILE A 228 22.46 13.23 21.68
C ILE A 228 21.57 14.30 21.03
N VAL A 229 22.02 15.55 21.01
CA VAL A 229 21.27 16.67 20.41
C VAL A 229 21.28 16.58 18.88
N ILE A 230 22.41 16.15 18.30
CA ILE A 230 22.55 15.94 16.85
C ILE A 230 21.75 14.71 16.42
N ALA A 231 21.78 13.64 17.23
CA ALA A 231 20.99 12.43 17.00
C ALA A 231 19.48 12.73 16.90
N MET A 232 18.98 13.56 17.83
CA MET A 232 17.56 13.89 17.90
C MET A 232 17.13 14.84 16.79
N THR A 233 17.90 15.90 16.53
CA THR A 233 17.59 16.83 15.44
C THR A 233 17.62 16.12 14.08
N ALA A 234 18.59 15.23 13.83
CA ALA A 234 18.63 14.41 12.62
C ALA A 234 17.44 13.44 12.51
N SER A 235 17.01 12.83 13.62
CA SER A 235 15.86 11.92 13.63
C SER A 235 14.53 12.64 13.38
N VAL A 236 14.34 13.81 13.99
CA VAL A 236 13.16 14.67 13.76
C VAL A 236 13.16 15.21 12.33
N LEU A 237 14.32 15.63 11.81
CA LEU A 237 14.47 16.07 10.42
C LEU A 237 14.25 14.94 9.41
N TRP A 238 14.58 13.70 9.76
CA TRP A 238 14.31 12.54 8.92
C TRP A 238 12.82 12.19 8.92
N ALA A 239 12.16 12.24 10.08
CA ALA A 239 10.73 12.01 10.22
C ALA A 239 9.86 13.09 9.56
N SER A 240 10.37 14.34 9.47
CA SER A 240 9.68 15.45 8.84
C SER A 240 9.96 15.60 7.34
N ARG A 241 10.77 14.71 6.74
CA ARG A 241 10.98 14.72 5.28
C ARG A 241 9.70 14.27 4.58
N PRO A 242 9.06 15.12 3.75
CA PRO A 242 8.00 14.64 2.87
C PRO A 242 8.60 13.58 1.94
N SER A 243 7.90 12.46 1.81
CA SER A 243 8.25 11.39 0.86
C SER A 243 8.40 12.01 -0.52
N ARG A 244 9.63 12.00 -1.05
CA ARG A 244 9.93 12.56 -2.38
C ARG A 244 9.02 11.86 -3.40
N PRO A 245 8.30 12.60 -4.27
CA PRO A 245 7.75 12.00 -5.47
C PRO A 245 8.91 11.43 -6.28
N SER A 246 8.73 10.20 -6.78
CA SER A 246 9.69 9.55 -7.67
C SER A 246 9.89 10.42 -8.91
N THR A 247 11.03 11.10 -8.99
CA THR A 247 11.44 11.85 -10.17
C THR A 247 11.82 10.88 -11.27
N SER A 248 10.90 10.56 -12.16
CA SER A 248 11.19 9.97 -13.46
C SER A 248 10.36 10.60 -14.58
N THR A 249 10.30 11.94 -14.64
CA THR A 249 9.72 12.66 -15.79
C THR A 249 10.12 14.14 -15.74
N ALA A 250 11.37 14.45 -16.06
CA ALA A 250 11.78 15.82 -16.45
C ALA A 250 13.16 15.82 -17.13
N GLN A 251 13.36 14.99 -18.15
CA GLN A 251 14.48 15.19 -19.08
C GLN A 251 14.16 14.62 -20.47
N GLN A 252 13.05 15.09 -21.05
CA GLN A 252 12.76 14.96 -22.49
C GLN A 252 11.70 16.01 -22.88
N SER A 253 12.18 17.25 -23.02
CA SER A 253 11.55 18.42 -23.66
C SER A 253 12.41 19.58 -23.16
N THR A 254 13.53 19.90 -23.80
CA THR A 254 13.53 20.86 -24.90
C THR A 254 14.67 20.59 -25.88
N ALA A 255 14.34 19.98 -27.03
CA ALA A 255 15.09 20.17 -28.26
C ALA A 255 14.07 20.57 -29.34
N SER A 256 14.44 21.58 -30.13
CA SER A 256 13.76 22.15 -31.31
C SER A 256 12.64 23.20 -31.09
N ALA A 257 13.05 24.47 -31.04
CA ALA A 257 12.45 25.59 -31.79
C ALA A 257 13.60 26.60 -32.02
N SER A 258 14.35 26.46 -33.12
CA SER A 258 14.21 27.21 -34.38
C SER A 258 14.60 28.68 -34.25
N GLY A 259 15.59 29.07 -35.08
CA GLY A 259 16.27 30.36 -35.03
C GLY A 259 15.46 31.58 -35.48
N GLY A 260 16.12 32.74 -35.35
CA GLY A 260 15.63 34.03 -35.81
C GLY A 260 16.48 35.16 -35.24
N SER A 261 17.58 35.49 -35.93
CA SER A 261 18.41 36.66 -35.66
C SER A 261 17.64 37.95 -35.90
N TRP A 262 17.73 38.91 -34.98
CA TRP A 262 17.75 40.34 -35.31
C TRP A 262 18.57 41.10 -34.26
N ARG A 263 19.58 41.81 -34.78
CA ARG A 263 20.61 42.66 -34.15
C ARG A 263 21.89 41.97 -33.71
#